data_AF-A0A1F8JBL3-F1
#
_entry.id   AF-A0A1F8JBL3-F1
#
_cell.length_a   1.000
_cell.length_b   1.000
_cell.length_c   1.000
_cell.angle_alpha   90.00
_cell.angle_beta   90.00
_cell.angle_gamma   90.00
#
_symmetry.space_group_name_H-M   'P 1'
#
loop_
_entity.id
_entity.type
_entity.pdbx_description
1 polymer ?
#
loop_
_entity_poly.entity_id
_entity_poly.type
_entity_poly.pdbx_seq_one_letter_code
_entity_poly.pdbx_strand_id
1 'polypeptide(L)'
;MVKFNELLSLRLRSKEKPPKMSELAERSNDGNLSSFSGVFKLNKLNSDEKAKISNILESFKIENSDTNNDLDELIKITSEVKAITNQAVILHGERVKKAQEILKKYKEGAFSAWLMSTYGNRQTPYNFLQYYEFYMTMPNDLRGQIDAMPRQAIYTLASRDGDPEKKQDIIKNYQGQPKQELLSIIRKLFPLSQSDKRQPNIADGIITTLQRLKASFSHPLFSPTDDEKNQIKKLLENLNQKLF
;
A
#
# COMPACT_ATOMS: atom_id res chain seq x y z
N MET A 1 -35.97 -46.48 -1.98
CA MET A 1 -36.96 -45.97 -1.00
C MET A 1 -36.61 -44.52 -0.62
N VAL A 2 -36.98 -43.55 -1.47
CA VAL A 2 -36.68 -42.10 -1.25
C VAL A 2 -37.96 -41.26 -1.15
N LYS A 3 -39.12 -41.81 -1.56
CA LYS A 3 -40.38 -41.07 -1.70
C LYS A 3 -41.15 -40.81 -0.40
N PHE A 4 -40.79 -41.43 0.72
CA PHE A 4 -41.52 -41.26 1.99
C PHE A 4 -41.07 -40.02 2.78
N ASN A 5 -39.77 -39.69 2.74
CA ASN A 5 -39.23 -38.53 3.45
C ASN A 5 -39.59 -37.19 2.80
N GLU A 6 -39.79 -37.17 1.48
CA GLU A 6 -40.27 -35.98 0.76
C GLU A 6 -41.75 -35.66 1.04
N LEU A 7 -42.58 -36.68 1.27
CA LEU A 7 -43.99 -36.48 1.63
C LEU A 7 -44.16 -35.98 3.06
N LEU A 8 -43.26 -36.35 3.98
CA LEU A 8 -43.23 -35.82 5.35
C LEU A 8 -42.79 -34.35 5.40
N SER A 9 -41.81 -33.94 4.58
CA SER A 9 -41.32 -32.56 4.56
C SER A 9 -42.30 -31.56 3.92
N LEU A 10 -43.15 -32.03 2.99
CA LEU A 10 -44.23 -31.23 2.41
C LEU A 10 -45.42 -31.04 3.35
N ARG A 11 -45.69 -32.01 4.25
CA ARG A 11 -46.81 -31.94 5.19
C ARG A 11 -46.52 -31.10 6.44
N LEU A 12 -45.24 -30.86 6.75
CA LEU A 12 -44.80 -30.07 7.91
C LEU A 12 -44.59 -28.57 7.62
N ARG A 13 -44.72 -28.11 6.36
CA ARG A 13 -44.61 -26.68 6.02
C ARG A 13 -45.96 -25.97 6.14
N SER A 14 -46.53 -25.97 7.34
CA SER A 14 -47.53 -24.98 7.73
C SER A 14 -46.88 -23.95 8.65
N LYS A 15 -46.59 -22.77 8.10
CA LYS A 15 -46.37 -21.50 8.84
C LYS A 15 -45.34 -21.51 9.97
N GLU A 16 -44.05 -21.61 9.66
CA GLU A 16 -43.04 -21.02 10.55
C GLU A 16 -42.00 -20.28 9.71
N LYS A 17 -41.85 -18.98 9.98
CA LYS A 17 -40.77 -18.15 9.44
C LYS A 17 -39.44 -18.82 9.80
N PRO A 18 -38.43 -18.82 8.91
CA PRO A 18 -37.14 -19.41 9.24
C PRO A 18 -36.60 -18.80 10.55
N PRO A 19 -36.09 -19.61 11.48
CA PRO A 19 -35.62 -19.11 12.77
C PRO A 19 -34.48 -18.12 12.51
N LYS A 20 -34.49 -16.96 13.18
CA LYS A 20 -33.48 -15.90 13.03
C LYS A 20 -32.03 -16.40 13.02
N MET A 21 -31.75 -17.52 13.69
CA MET A 21 -30.45 -18.21 13.69
C MET A 21 -30.04 -18.77 12.33
N SER A 22 -30.97 -19.28 11.52
CA SER A 22 -30.71 -19.75 10.15
C SER A 22 -30.42 -18.58 9.20
N GLU A 23 -31.18 -17.48 9.33
CA GLU A 23 -30.96 -16.25 8.56
C GLU A 23 -29.64 -15.55 8.99
N LEU A 24 -29.27 -15.62 10.27
CA LEU A 24 -27.96 -15.20 10.78
C LEU A 24 -26.84 -16.13 10.30
N ALA A 25 -27.04 -17.44 10.25
CA ALA A 25 -26.03 -18.40 9.77
C ALA A 25 -25.78 -18.26 8.26
N GLU A 26 -26.83 -18.05 7.45
CA GLU A 26 -26.70 -17.74 6.03
C GLU A 26 -26.01 -16.38 5.81
N ARG A 27 -26.40 -15.34 6.56
CA ARG A 27 -25.69 -14.04 6.53
C ARG A 27 -24.23 -14.13 7.02
N SER A 28 -23.91 -15.07 7.90
CA SER A 28 -22.54 -15.34 8.35
C SER A 28 -21.72 -16.02 7.25
N ASN A 29 -22.32 -16.97 6.52
CA ASN A 29 -21.69 -17.64 5.39
C ASN A 29 -21.51 -16.70 4.18
N ASP A 30 -22.43 -15.76 3.98
CA ASP A 30 -22.32 -14.71 2.96
C ASP A 30 -21.40 -13.54 3.40
N GLY A 31 -20.79 -13.63 4.58
CA GLY A 31 -19.86 -12.63 5.11
C GLY A 31 -20.51 -11.33 5.63
N ASN A 32 -21.84 -11.19 5.55
CA ASN A 32 -22.64 -9.99 5.80
C ASN A 32 -22.84 -9.61 7.29
N LEU A 33 -22.24 -10.32 8.25
CA LEU A 33 -22.36 -10.01 9.68
C LEU A 33 -21.27 -9.09 10.23
N SER A 34 -20.32 -8.72 9.39
CA SER A 34 -19.28 -7.75 9.69
C SER A 34 -19.17 -6.83 8.47
N SER A 35 -18.69 -5.59 8.62
CA SER A 35 -18.24 -4.75 7.49
C SER A 35 -17.10 -5.38 6.65
N PHE A 36 -16.85 -6.68 6.85
CA PHE A 36 -15.83 -7.54 6.29
C PHE A 36 -16.41 -8.54 5.25
N SER A 37 -17.65 -8.31 4.79
CA SER A 37 -18.31 -9.09 3.74
C SER A 37 -17.62 -8.93 2.37
N GLY A 38 -16.58 -9.73 2.12
CA GLY A 38 -15.85 -9.71 0.85
C GLY A 38 -14.55 -10.48 0.92
N VAL A 39 -14.64 -11.79 1.14
CA VAL A 39 -13.51 -12.73 1.17
C VAL A 39 -12.70 -12.60 -0.13
N PHE A 40 -11.42 -12.23 0.00
CA PHE A 40 -10.36 -12.21 -1.02
C PHE A 40 -10.79 -11.97 -2.47
N LYS A 41 -10.92 -10.71 -2.90
CA LYS A 41 -10.97 -10.40 -4.33
C LYS A 41 -9.59 -10.62 -4.96
N LEU A 42 -9.41 -11.78 -5.57
CA LEU A 42 -8.23 -12.08 -6.38
C LEU A 42 -8.26 -11.21 -7.64
N ASN A 43 -7.35 -10.24 -7.73
CA ASN A 43 -7.13 -9.51 -8.96
C ASN A 43 -6.15 -10.29 -9.85
N LYS A 44 -6.52 -10.45 -11.12
CA LYS A 44 -5.65 -11.07 -12.12
C LYS A 44 -4.38 -10.25 -12.27
N LEU A 45 -3.24 -10.93 -12.33
CA LEU A 45 -1.98 -10.30 -12.68
C LEU A 45 -2.04 -9.77 -14.11
N ASN A 46 -1.45 -8.59 -14.33
CA ASN A 46 -1.31 -8.04 -15.68
C ASN A 46 -0.22 -8.76 -16.47
N SER A 47 -0.14 -8.50 -17.79
CA SER A 47 0.80 -9.15 -18.68
C SER A 47 2.26 -8.94 -18.27
N ASP A 48 2.61 -7.74 -17.80
CA ASP A 48 3.97 -7.41 -17.37
C ASP A 48 4.37 -8.16 -16.10
N GLU A 49 3.45 -8.33 -15.16
CA GLU A 49 3.66 -9.12 -13.94
C GLU A 49 3.90 -10.59 -14.28
N LYS A 50 3.07 -11.16 -15.18
CA LYS A 50 3.27 -12.53 -15.65
C LYS A 50 4.60 -12.69 -16.38
N ALA A 51 4.96 -11.74 -17.25
CA ALA A 51 6.24 -11.73 -17.96
C ALA A 51 7.42 -11.67 -16.99
N LYS A 52 7.34 -10.89 -15.91
CA LYS A 52 8.39 -10.84 -14.88
C LYS A 52 8.56 -12.18 -14.16
N ILE A 53 7.46 -12.85 -13.81
CA ILE A 53 7.52 -14.18 -13.16
C ILE A 53 8.12 -15.20 -14.13
N SER A 54 7.69 -15.19 -15.40
CA SER A 54 8.27 -16.04 -16.45
C SER A 54 9.77 -15.78 -16.62
N ASN A 55 10.21 -14.53 -16.65
CA ASN A 55 11.63 -14.18 -16.73
C ASN A 55 12.44 -14.65 -15.51
N ILE A 56 11.85 -14.66 -14.32
CA ILE A 56 12.49 -15.22 -13.12
C ILE A 56 12.72 -16.72 -13.34
N LEU A 57 11.69 -17.47 -13.73
CA LEU A 57 11.82 -18.90 -13.99
C LEU A 57 12.86 -19.19 -15.07
N GLU A 58 12.84 -18.45 -16.18
CA GLU A 58 13.83 -18.62 -17.25
C GLU A 58 15.27 -18.28 -16.83
N SER A 59 15.45 -17.26 -15.99
CA SER A 59 16.78 -16.83 -15.54
C SER A 59 17.41 -17.78 -14.51
N PHE A 60 16.58 -18.55 -13.79
CA PHE A 60 17.01 -19.39 -12.69
C PHE A 60 16.70 -20.88 -12.89
N LYS A 61 16.29 -21.30 -14.09
CA LYS A 61 16.00 -22.71 -14.38
C LYS A 61 17.25 -23.57 -14.33
N ILE A 62 17.07 -24.80 -13.83
CA ILE A 62 18.06 -25.88 -13.89
C ILE A 62 17.51 -27.05 -14.73
N GLU A 63 18.37 -28.00 -15.09
CA GLU A 63 17.93 -29.20 -15.81
C GLU A 63 16.80 -29.90 -15.05
N ASN A 64 15.73 -30.27 -15.77
CA ASN A 64 14.47 -30.87 -15.27
C ASN A 64 13.49 -29.94 -14.53
N SER A 65 13.61 -28.61 -14.64
CA SER A 65 12.60 -27.69 -14.10
C SER A 65 11.31 -27.72 -14.93
N ASP A 66 10.14 -27.85 -14.30
CA ASP A 66 8.83 -27.77 -14.94
C ASP A 66 8.31 -26.33 -14.94
N THR A 67 8.95 -25.49 -15.76
CA THR A 67 8.70 -24.05 -15.78
C THR A 67 7.27 -23.65 -16.13
N ASN A 68 6.51 -24.50 -16.83
CA ASN A 68 5.13 -24.18 -17.20
C ASN A 68 4.17 -24.36 -16.02
N ASN A 69 4.24 -25.49 -15.32
CA ASN A 69 3.40 -25.70 -14.13
C ASN A 69 3.80 -24.75 -13.00
N ASP A 70 5.10 -24.52 -12.80
CA ASP A 70 5.60 -23.58 -11.80
C ASP A 70 5.14 -22.15 -12.08
N LEU A 71 5.06 -21.74 -13.36
CA LEU A 71 4.58 -20.41 -13.74
C LEU A 71 3.12 -20.20 -13.35
N ASP A 72 2.25 -21.17 -13.64
CA ASP A 72 0.83 -21.08 -13.30
C ASP A 72 0.61 -21.03 -11.78
N GLU A 73 1.36 -21.83 -11.03
CA GLU A 73 1.32 -21.83 -9.56
C GLU A 73 1.83 -20.51 -8.98
N LEU A 74 2.97 -20.00 -9.46
CA LEU A 74 3.52 -18.72 -9.01
C LEU A 74 2.61 -17.54 -9.34
N ILE A 75 1.92 -17.55 -10.49
CA ILE A 75 0.91 -16.54 -10.83
C ILE A 75 -0.22 -16.56 -9.78
N LYS A 76 -0.72 -17.76 -9.44
CA LYS A 76 -1.78 -17.93 -8.44
C LYS A 76 -1.32 -17.43 -7.06
N ILE A 77 -0.19 -17.92 -6.57
CA ILE A 77 0.38 -17.52 -5.26
C ILE A 77 0.60 -16.00 -5.22
N THR A 78 1.15 -15.42 -6.29
CA THR A 78 1.38 -13.97 -6.35
C THR A 78 0.06 -13.18 -6.27
N SER A 79 -0.99 -13.65 -6.95
CA SER A 79 -2.31 -13.01 -6.87
C SER A 79 -2.91 -13.08 -5.45
N GLU A 80 -2.73 -14.21 -4.76
CA GLU A 80 -3.18 -14.42 -3.39
C GLU A 80 -2.42 -13.52 -2.42
N VAL A 81 -1.09 -13.45 -2.53
CA VAL A 81 -0.25 -12.56 -1.71
C VAL A 81 -0.68 -11.10 -1.87
N LYS A 82 -0.97 -10.66 -3.11
CA LYS A 82 -1.48 -9.29 -3.36
C LYS A 82 -2.84 -9.07 -2.69
N ALA A 83 -3.78 -10.01 -2.86
CA ALA A 83 -5.11 -9.91 -2.26
C ALA A 83 -5.07 -9.88 -0.72
N ILE A 84 -4.29 -10.78 -0.10
CA ILE A 84 -4.07 -10.81 1.35
C ILE A 84 -3.52 -9.46 1.82
N THR A 85 -2.54 -8.92 1.10
CA THR A 85 -1.91 -7.69 1.54
C THR A 85 -2.84 -6.48 1.41
N ASN A 86 -3.63 -6.41 0.33
CA ASN A 86 -4.60 -5.32 0.15
C ASN A 86 -5.68 -5.38 1.24
N GLN A 87 -6.18 -6.58 1.53
CA GLN A 87 -7.12 -6.77 2.62
C GLN A 87 -6.53 -6.31 3.95
N ALA A 88 -5.32 -6.74 4.28
CA ALA A 88 -4.66 -6.35 5.54
C ALA A 88 -4.59 -4.82 5.71
N VAL A 89 -4.24 -4.09 4.65
CA VAL A 89 -4.18 -2.62 4.68
C VAL A 89 -5.55 -2.00 4.98
N ILE A 90 -6.61 -2.47 4.29
CA ILE A 90 -7.98 -1.99 4.51
C ILE A 90 -8.43 -2.27 5.95
N LEU A 91 -8.18 -3.48 6.45
CA LEU A 91 -8.58 -3.89 7.79
C LEU A 91 -7.88 -3.09 8.88
N HIS A 92 -6.56 -2.90 8.74
CA HIS A 92 -5.83 -2.05 9.67
C HIS A 92 -6.31 -0.60 9.59
N GLY A 93 -6.54 -0.06 8.38
CA GLY A 93 -7.02 1.31 8.21
C GLY A 93 -8.38 1.56 8.87
N GLU A 94 -9.32 0.61 8.75
CA GLU A 94 -10.61 0.67 9.45
C GLU A 94 -10.44 0.68 10.98
N ARG A 95 -9.56 -0.18 11.52
CA ARG A 95 -9.30 -0.25 12.97
C ARG A 95 -8.62 1.01 13.48
N VAL A 96 -7.67 1.55 12.72
CA VAL A 96 -7.03 2.84 13.02
C VAL A 96 -8.06 3.97 12.98
N LYS A 97 -9.00 3.96 12.04
CA LYS A 97 -10.09 4.95 11.97
C LYS A 97 -10.98 4.90 13.21
N LYS A 98 -11.41 3.71 13.63
CA LYS A 98 -12.20 3.51 14.85
C LYS A 98 -11.46 4.00 16.10
N ALA A 99 -10.17 3.69 16.22
CA ALA A 99 -9.34 4.20 17.32
C ALA A 99 -9.21 5.74 17.28
N GLN A 100 -9.05 6.33 16.10
CA GLN A 100 -9.04 7.78 15.91
C GLN A 100 -10.33 8.41 16.44
N GLU A 101 -11.49 7.85 16.08
CA GLU A 101 -12.79 8.35 16.52
C GLU A 101 -12.98 8.28 18.04
N ILE A 102 -12.61 7.15 18.66
CA ILE A 102 -12.65 6.99 20.11
C ILE A 102 -11.75 8.03 20.80
N LEU A 103 -10.56 8.28 20.25
CA LEU A 103 -9.55 9.12 20.88
C LEU A 103 -9.74 10.63 20.62
N LYS A 104 -10.66 11.04 19.74
CA LYS A 104 -10.99 12.46 19.49
C LYS A 104 -11.46 13.22 20.74
N LYS A 105 -12.08 12.52 21.71
CA LYS A 105 -12.57 13.12 22.96
C LYS A 105 -11.50 13.30 24.04
N TYR A 106 -10.27 12.89 23.76
CA TYR A 106 -9.14 12.97 24.70
C TYR A 106 -8.21 14.12 24.32
N LYS A 107 -7.26 14.43 25.21
CA LYS A 107 -6.24 15.45 24.98
C LYS A 107 -5.49 15.22 23.67
N GLU A 108 -5.08 16.31 23.03
CA GLU A 108 -4.19 16.30 21.88
C GLU A 108 -2.98 15.38 22.11
N GLY A 109 -2.65 14.57 21.11
CA GLY A 109 -1.57 13.59 21.16
C GLY A 109 -1.99 12.19 21.63
N ALA A 110 -3.18 12.00 22.21
CA ALA A 110 -3.66 10.67 22.64
C ALA A 110 -3.65 9.64 21.51
N PHE A 111 -4.16 10.02 20.32
CA PHE A 111 -4.11 9.16 19.14
C PHE A 111 -2.67 8.82 18.73
N SER A 112 -1.78 9.82 18.66
CA SER A 112 -0.38 9.61 18.32
C SER A 112 0.36 8.70 19.32
N ALA A 113 0.04 8.79 20.60
CA ALA A 113 0.58 7.91 21.63
C ALA A 113 0.08 6.47 21.46
N TRP A 114 -1.21 6.28 21.17
CA TRP A 114 -1.78 4.97 20.86
C TRP A 114 -1.14 4.34 19.62
N LEU A 115 -0.90 5.13 18.57
CA LEU A 115 -0.20 4.67 17.36
C LEU A 115 1.22 4.17 17.69
N MET A 116 1.98 4.95 18.48
CA MET A 116 3.32 4.53 18.90
C MET A 116 3.29 3.25 19.76
N SER A 117 2.34 3.14 20.69
CA SER A 117 2.21 1.96 21.55
C SER A 117 1.79 0.70 20.79
N THR A 118 1.00 0.83 19.72
CA THR A 118 0.42 -0.31 19.01
C THR A 118 1.27 -0.76 17.81
N TYR A 119 1.85 0.20 17.08
CA TYR A 119 2.58 -0.06 15.84
C TYR A 119 4.09 0.19 15.94
N GLY A 120 4.57 0.77 17.05
CA GLY A 120 5.97 1.19 17.21
C GLY A 120 6.36 2.41 16.35
N ASN A 121 5.46 2.91 15.51
CA ASN A 121 5.68 4.06 14.63
C ASN A 121 4.35 4.73 14.25
N ARG A 122 4.42 5.97 13.77
CA ARG A 122 3.24 6.72 13.28
C ARG A 122 2.97 6.50 11.79
N GLN A 123 4.03 6.31 11.00
CA GLN A 123 3.95 6.37 9.54
C GLN A 123 3.09 5.25 8.94
N THR A 124 3.33 4.01 9.33
CA THR A 124 2.60 2.84 8.82
C THR A 124 1.09 2.92 9.09
N PRO A 125 0.61 3.17 10.33
CA PRO A 125 -0.82 3.26 10.56
C PRO A 125 -1.47 4.50 9.93
N TYR A 126 -0.75 5.63 9.78
CA TYR A 126 -1.27 6.76 8.99
C TYR A 126 -1.43 6.39 7.50
N ASN A 127 -0.47 5.66 6.92
CA ASN A 127 -0.59 5.18 5.54
C ASN A 127 -1.80 4.24 5.38
N PHE A 128 -2.03 3.34 6.34
CA PHE A 128 -3.21 2.46 6.33
C PHE A 128 -4.51 3.25 6.45
N LEU A 129 -4.58 4.23 7.35
CA LEU A 129 -5.73 5.11 7.50
C LEU A 129 -6.02 5.87 6.20
N GLN A 130 -5.01 6.51 5.62
CA GLN A 130 -5.15 7.26 4.36
C GLN A 130 -5.59 6.36 3.21
N TYR A 131 -5.02 5.16 3.10
CA TYR A 131 -5.43 4.19 2.09
C TYR A 131 -6.89 3.79 2.28
N TYR A 132 -7.30 3.45 3.50
CA TYR A 132 -8.67 3.05 3.80
C TYR A 132 -9.66 4.17 3.48
N GLU A 133 -9.41 5.39 3.95
CA GLU A 133 -10.29 6.53 3.70
C GLU A 133 -10.40 6.81 2.20
N PHE A 134 -9.28 6.78 1.47
CA PHE A 134 -9.26 6.95 0.02
C PHE A 134 -9.99 5.82 -0.70
N TYR A 135 -9.79 4.57 -0.30
CA TYR A 135 -10.47 3.41 -0.89
C TYR A 135 -12.00 3.50 -0.72
N MET A 136 -12.46 3.98 0.44
CA MET A 136 -13.88 4.12 0.74
C MET A 136 -14.55 5.27 0.01
N THR A 137 -13.82 6.32 -0.37
CA THR A 137 -14.37 7.42 -1.19
C THR A 137 -14.40 7.11 -2.69
N MET A 138 -13.74 6.04 -3.12
CA MET A 138 -13.62 5.69 -4.53
C MET A 138 -14.83 4.87 -5.03
N PRO A 139 -15.28 5.12 -6.28
CA PRO A 139 -16.24 4.29 -6.98
C PRO A 139 -15.86 2.79 -6.96
N ASN A 140 -16.87 1.92 -6.85
CA ASN A 140 -16.67 0.47 -6.69
C ASN A 140 -15.92 -0.16 -7.88
N ASP A 141 -16.11 0.38 -9.08
CA ASP A 141 -15.45 -0.03 -10.32
C ASP A 141 -13.95 0.29 -10.35
N LEU A 142 -13.51 1.34 -9.63
CA LEU A 142 -12.10 1.72 -9.55
C LEU A 142 -11.31 0.95 -8.49
N ARG A 143 -12.00 0.30 -7.54
CA ARG A 143 -11.35 -0.40 -6.42
C ARG A 143 -10.41 -1.53 -6.87
N GLY A 144 -10.81 -2.31 -7.87
CA GLY A 144 -9.94 -3.36 -8.44
C GLY A 144 -8.66 -2.78 -9.06
N GLN A 145 -8.73 -1.56 -9.59
CA GLN A 145 -7.57 -0.88 -10.16
C GLN A 145 -6.65 -0.32 -9.06
N ILE A 146 -7.22 0.22 -7.98
CA ILE A 146 -6.47 0.63 -6.78
C ILE A 146 -5.69 -0.56 -6.19
N ASP A 147 -6.33 -1.72 -6.12
CA ASP A 147 -5.74 -2.96 -5.61
C ASP A 147 -4.59 -3.48 -6.50
N ALA A 148 -4.59 -3.15 -7.79
CA ALA A 148 -3.53 -3.50 -8.73
C ALA A 148 -2.33 -2.53 -8.67
N MET A 149 -2.56 -1.28 -8.25
CA MET A 149 -1.54 -0.23 -8.22
C MET A 149 -0.46 -0.44 -7.14
N PRO A 150 0.76 0.10 -7.32
CA PRO A 150 1.78 0.10 -6.28
C PRO A 150 1.31 0.84 -5.02
N ARG A 151 1.31 0.17 -3.87
CA ARG A 151 0.82 0.72 -2.60
C ARG A 151 1.41 2.08 -2.23
N GLN A 152 2.71 2.28 -2.44
CA GLN A 152 3.36 3.56 -2.16
C GLN A 152 2.81 4.71 -3.05
N ALA A 153 2.41 4.41 -4.29
CA ALA A 153 1.76 5.38 -5.17
C ALA A 153 0.37 5.74 -4.63
N ILE A 154 -0.42 4.76 -4.16
CA ILE A 154 -1.72 5.02 -3.53
C ILE A 154 -1.57 5.83 -2.24
N TYR A 155 -0.65 5.47 -1.35
CA TYR A 155 -0.38 6.25 -0.13
C TYR A 155 -0.03 7.70 -0.48
N THR A 156 0.81 7.89 -1.50
CA THR A 156 1.16 9.23 -1.97
C THR A 156 -0.09 9.94 -2.47
N LEU A 157 -0.86 9.34 -3.39
CA LEU A 157 -2.06 9.93 -3.98
C LEU A 157 -3.13 10.28 -2.94
N ALA A 158 -3.38 9.38 -1.98
CA ALA A 158 -4.32 9.57 -0.89
C ALA A 158 -3.90 10.75 0.02
N SER A 159 -2.60 10.86 0.31
CA SER A 159 -2.05 11.85 1.24
C SER A 159 -1.90 13.28 0.70
N ARG A 160 -2.12 13.47 -0.61
CA ARG A 160 -2.01 14.79 -1.27
C ARG A 160 -3.34 15.49 -1.29
N ASP A 161 -3.36 16.79 -1.06
CA ASP A 161 -4.54 17.59 -1.33
C ASP A 161 -4.71 17.81 -2.84
N GLY A 162 -5.95 17.92 -3.30
CA GLY A 162 -6.25 18.19 -4.70
C GLY A 162 -7.59 17.63 -5.15
N ASP A 163 -7.92 17.94 -6.39
CA ASP A 163 -9.17 17.57 -7.04
C ASP A 163 -9.40 16.05 -7.06
N PRO A 164 -10.49 15.55 -6.44
CA PRO A 164 -10.85 14.13 -6.44
C PRO A 164 -11.00 13.52 -7.84
N GLU A 165 -11.50 14.28 -8.84
CA GLU A 165 -11.70 13.77 -10.20
C GLU A 165 -10.36 13.46 -10.85
N LYS A 166 -9.37 14.35 -10.70
CA LYS A 166 -8.01 14.10 -11.21
C LYS A 166 -7.34 12.90 -10.55
N LYS A 167 -7.64 12.62 -9.28
CA LYS A 167 -7.14 11.41 -8.62
C LYS A 167 -7.79 10.15 -9.19
N GLN A 168 -9.09 10.20 -9.48
CA GLN A 168 -9.80 9.12 -10.14
C GLN A 168 -9.26 8.88 -11.54
N ASP A 169 -8.92 9.93 -12.30
CA ASP A 169 -8.31 9.80 -13.63
C ASP A 169 -6.97 9.06 -13.60
N ILE A 170 -6.12 9.33 -12.61
CA ILE A 170 -4.85 8.59 -12.45
C ILE A 170 -5.13 7.10 -12.23
N ILE A 171 -6.13 6.78 -11.40
CA ILE A 171 -6.50 5.38 -11.14
C ILE A 171 -7.03 4.77 -12.44
N LYS A 172 -8.03 5.39 -13.06
CA LYS A 172 -8.70 4.90 -14.28
C LYS A 172 -7.74 4.60 -15.42
N ASN A 173 -6.71 5.42 -15.57
CA ASN A 173 -5.70 5.29 -16.63
C ASN A 173 -4.49 4.43 -16.23
N TYR A 174 -4.53 3.75 -15.07
CA TYR A 174 -3.48 2.82 -14.67
C TYR A 174 -3.51 1.56 -15.54
N GLN A 175 -2.40 1.29 -16.22
CA GLN A 175 -2.20 0.18 -17.15
C GLN A 175 -1.02 -0.73 -16.76
N GLY A 176 -0.53 -0.63 -15.53
CA GLY A 176 0.63 -1.41 -15.07
C GLY A 176 1.93 -0.62 -14.95
N GLN A 177 1.87 0.72 -15.09
CA GLN A 177 3.06 1.58 -15.03
C GLN A 177 3.92 1.32 -13.77
N PRO A 178 5.26 1.40 -13.86
CA PRO A 178 6.14 1.25 -12.73
C PRO A 178 5.88 2.25 -11.61
N LYS A 179 6.18 1.85 -10.37
CA LYS A 179 6.03 2.68 -9.17
C LYS A 179 6.65 4.07 -9.32
N GLN A 180 7.86 4.18 -9.86
CA GLN A 180 8.55 5.47 -9.96
C GLN A 180 7.88 6.42 -10.95
N GLU A 181 7.34 5.89 -12.04
CA GLU A 181 6.61 6.67 -13.03
C GLU A 181 5.32 7.24 -12.42
N LEU A 182 4.53 6.38 -11.76
CA LEU A 182 3.33 6.83 -11.05
C LEU A 182 3.65 7.89 -9.98
N LEU A 183 4.71 7.69 -9.19
CA LEU A 183 5.11 8.67 -8.20
C LEU A 183 5.51 10.01 -8.83
N SER A 184 6.16 9.98 -9.99
CA SER A 184 6.51 11.19 -10.75
C SER A 184 5.25 11.94 -11.21
N ILE A 185 4.30 11.21 -11.82
CA ILE A 185 3.01 11.76 -12.27
C ILE A 185 2.25 12.40 -11.10
N ILE A 186 2.11 11.66 -9.99
CA ILE A 186 1.39 12.13 -8.80
C ILE A 186 2.04 13.39 -8.23
N ARG A 187 3.38 13.43 -8.11
CA ARG A 187 4.10 14.59 -7.55
C ARG A 187 4.00 15.81 -8.45
N LYS A 188 3.94 15.63 -9.77
CA LYS A 188 3.77 16.71 -10.74
C LYS A 188 2.35 17.28 -10.70
N LEU A 189 1.33 16.43 -10.64
CA LEU A 189 -0.07 16.84 -10.64
C LEU A 189 -0.53 17.37 -9.28
N PHE A 190 0.03 16.83 -8.20
CA PHE A 190 -0.31 17.19 -6.82
C PHE A 190 0.96 17.54 -6.03
N PRO A 191 1.60 18.69 -6.32
CA PRO A 191 2.78 19.13 -5.58
C PRO A 191 2.45 19.36 -4.10
N LEU A 192 3.43 19.18 -3.20
CA LEU A 192 3.24 19.52 -1.79
C LEU A 192 3.14 21.05 -1.69
N SER A 193 2.26 21.56 -0.82
CA SER A 193 2.24 22.99 -0.51
C SER A 193 3.57 23.42 0.11
N GLN A 194 3.92 24.70 0.00
CA GLN A 194 5.15 25.22 0.61
C GLN A 194 5.16 25.14 2.14
N SER A 195 3.97 25.07 2.76
CA SER A 195 3.79 24.91 4.20
C SER A 195 3.78 23.45 4.67
N ASP A 196 3.85 22.49 3.75
CA ASP A 196 3.81 21.08 4.11
C ASP A 196 5.14 20.65 4.74
N LYS A 197 5.08 20.17 5.99
CA LYS A 197 6.24 19.69 6.75
C LYS A 197 6.96 18.49 6.10
N ARG A 198 6.35 17.85 5.10
CA ARG A 198 6.95 16.76 4.31
C ARG A 198 7.79 17.26 3.15
N GLN A 199 7.74 18.56 2.81
CA GLN A 199 8.70 19.13 1.87
C GLN A 199 10.10 18.93 2.45
N PRO A 200 11.05 18.37 1.67
CA PRO A 200 12.42 18.30 2.15
C PRO A 200 12.90 19.73 2.40
N ASN A 201 13.30 20.02 3.64
CA ASN A 201 14.08 21.22 3.90
C ASN A 201 15.46 20.97 3.26
N ILE A 202 15.61 21.43 2.02
CA ILE A 202 16.81 21.23 1.22
C ILE A 202 18.03 21.78 1.97
N ALA A 203 17.86 22.89 2.69
CA ALA A 203 18.92 23.46 3.53
C ALA A 203 19.31 22.50 4.68
N ASP A 204 18.34 21.95 5.42
CA ASP A 204 18.64 20.96 6.48
C ASP A 204 19.33 19.71 5.92
N GLY A 205 18.90 19.26 4.73
CA GLY A 205 19.52 18.13 4.02
C GLY A 205 20.97 18.41 3.64
N ILE A 206 21.25 19.61 3.12
CA ILE A 206 22.60 20.06 2.80
C ILE A 206 23.44 20.17 4.09
N ILE A 207 22.91 20.80 5.14
CA ILE A 207 23.61 20.94 6.44
C ILE A 207 23.99 19.57 7.01
N THR A 208 23.04 18.64 7.03
CA THR A 208 23.28 17.27 7.52
C THR A 208 24.34 16.56 6.70
N THR A 209 24.32 16.74 5.37
CA THR A 209 25.31 16.14 4.47
C THR A 209 26.70 16.73 4.68
N LEU A 210 26.81 18.06 4.85
CA LEU A 210 28.07 18.73 5.15
C LEU A 210 28.64 18.31 6.51
N GLN A 211 27.80 18.10 7.52
CA GLN A 211 28.22 17.56 8.82
C GLN A 211 28.78 16.14 8.70
N ARG A 212 28.11 15.26 7.94
CA ARG A 212 28.62 13.90 7.67
C ARG A 212 29.94 13.96 6.92
N LEU A 213 30.02 14.80 5.88
CA LEU A 213 31.24 14.98 5.10
C LEU A 213 32.39 15.42 6.01
N LYS A 214 32.17 16.43 6.88
CA LYS A 214 33.16 16.87 7.88
C LYS A 214 33.62 15.72 8.77
N ALA A 215 32.71 14.87 9.24
CA ALA A 215 33.07 13.69 10.04
C ALA A 215 33.92 12.68 9.23
N SER A 216 33.61 12.48 7.95
CA SER A 216 34.39 11.62 7.05
C SER A 216 35.82 12.11 6.84
N PHE A 217 36.06 13.42 6.80
CA PHE A 217 37.42 13.99 6.76
C PHE A 217 38.24 13.70 8.02
N SER A 218 37.58 13.43 9.16
CA SER A 218 38.23 13.06 10.42
C SER A 218 38.37 11.54 10.60
N HIS A 219 37.99 10.73 9.59
CA HIS A 219 38.04 9.28 9.70
C HIS A 219 39.49 8.76 9.60
N PRO A 220 39.92 7.78 10.42
CA PRO A 220 41.31 7.30 10.43
C PRO A 220 41.82 6.72 9.09
N LEU A 221 40.91 6.18 8.28
CA LEU A 221 41.22 5.64 6.94
C LEU A 221 41.17 6.70 5.83
N PHE A 222 40.86 7.96 6.16
CA PHE A 222 40.85 9.03 5.18
C PHE A 222 42.28 9.48 4.88
N SER A 223 42.88 8.87 3.85
CA SER A 223 44.23 9.17 3.38
C SER A 223 44.24 9.44 1.87
N PRO A 224 43.69 10.59 1.42
CA PRO A 224 43.60 10.90 -0.01
C PRO A 224 44.97 11.13 -0.63
N THR A 225 45.12 10.71 -1.88
CA THR A 225 46.23 11.07 -2.76
C THR A 225 46.22 12.58 -3.06
N ASP A 226 47.33 13.13 -3.58
CA ASP A 226 47.40 14.56 -3.88
C ASP A 226 46.44 14.97 -5.00
N ASP A 227 46.19 14.09 -5.97
CA ASP A 227 45.16 14.30 -7.00
C ASP A 227 43.75 14.35 -6.41
N GLU A 228 43.43 13.43 -5.48
CA GLU A 228 42.14 13.42 -4.78
C GLU A 228 41.97 14.67 -3.89
N LYS A 229 43.03 15.13 -3.20
CA LYS A 229 43.00 16.40 -2.43
C LYS A 229 42.71 17.59 -3.34
N ASN A 230 43.36 17.65 -4.50
CA ASN A 230 43.14 18.71 -5.48
C ASN A 230 41.70 18.70 -6.03
N GLN A 231 41.15 17.52 -6.31
CA GLN A 231 39.75 17.37 -6.73
C GLN A 231 38.78 17.80 -5.63
N ILE A 232 39.00 17.36 -4.39
CA ILE A 232 38.21 17.76 -3.23
C ILE A 232 38.23 19.28 -3.07
N LYS A 233 39.41 19.90 -3.14
CA LYS A 233 39.56 21.36 -3.00
C LYS A 233 38.78 22.11 -4.07
N LYS A 234 38.89 21.68 -5.34
CA LYS A 234 38.13 22.26 -6.45
C LYS A 234 36.61 22.13 -6.26
N LEU A 235 36.14 20.99 -5.74
CA LEU A 235 34.72 20.78 -5.44
C LEU A 235 34.22 21.70 -4.31
N LEU A 236 35.03 21.90 -3.26
CA LEU A 236 34.70 22.81 -2.16
C LEU A 236 34.69 24.27 -2.61
N GLU A 237 35.64 24.70 -3.44
CA GLU A 237 35.68 26.05 -4.03
C GLU A 237 34.44 26.31 -4.90
N ASN A 238 34.07 25.36 -5.76
CA ASN A 238 32.86 25.46 -6.58
C ASN A 238 31.58 25.51 -5.75
N LEU A 239 31.53 24.80 -4.61
CA LEU A 239 30.39 24.87 -3.68
C LEU A 239 30.32 26.25 -3.02
N ASN A 240 31.46 26.82 -2.64
CA ASN A 240 31.52 28.13 -2.01
C ASN A 240 31.02 29.25 -2.95
N GLN A 241 31.37 29.19 -4.24
CA GLN A 241 30.89 30.12 -5.28
C GLN A 241 29.39 30.03 -5.58
N LYS A 242 28.71 28.95 -5.14
CA LYS A 242 27.25 28.79 -5.32
C LYS A 242 26.45 29.19 -4.09
N LEU A 243 27.09 29.32 -2.93
CA LEU A 243 26.45 29.67 -1.66
C LEU A 243 26.49 31.17 -1.37
N PHE A 244 27.42 31.90 -2.01
CA PHE A 244 27.62 33.35 -1.95
C PHE A 244 27.85 33.88 -3.37
#